data_AF-A0A8K0XIE9-F1
#
_entry.id   AF-A0A8K0XIE9-F1
#
_cell.length_a   1.000
_cell.length_b   1.000
_cell.length_c   1.000
_cell.angle_alpha   90.00
_cell.angle_beta   90.00
_cell.angle_gamma   90.00
#
_symmetry.space_group_name_H-M   'P 1'
#
loop_
_entity.id
_entity.type
_entity.pdbx_description
1 polymer ?
#
loop_
_entity_poly.entity_id
_entity_poly.type
_entity_poly.pdbx_seq_one_letter_code
_entity_poly.pdbx_strand_id
1 'polypeptide(L)' 'FLPFQQLAKRWGPSLGIWGIGAGTAALFFLSVTPVVRNGLLVRVPIIGSYYEDKTPPSDKPF' A
#
# COMPACT_ATOMS: atom_id res chain seq x y z
N PHE A 1 -32.20 11.06 14.83
CA PHE A 1 -31.19 10.36 14.01
C PHE A 1 -30.60 11.34 13.01
N LEU A 2 -29.26 11.48 12.95
CA LEU A 2 -28.61 12.34 11.96
C LEU A 2 -28.66 11.65 10.59
N PRO A 3 -28.98 12.36 9.49
CA PRO A 3 -28.99 11.78 8.15
C PRO A 3 -27.56 11.35 7.76
N PHE A 4 -27.44 10.22 7.05
CA PHE A 4 -26.16 9.64 6.64
C PHE A 4 -25.21 10.65 5.96
N GLN A 5 -25.77 11.55 5.14
CA GLN A 5 -25.06 12.64 4.48
C GLN A 5 -24.28 13.55 5.45
N GLN A 6 -24.84 13.81 6.63
CA GLN A 6 -24.20 14.66 7.64
C GLN A 6 -23.12 13.90 8.41
N LEU A 7 -23.29 12.59 8.63
CA LEU A 7 -22.28 11.73 9.23
C LEU A 7 -21.05 11.59 8.31
N ALA A 8 -21.28 11.33 7.03
CA ALA A 8 -20.22 11.21 6.03
C ALA A 8 -19.41 12.50 5.88
N LYS A 9 -20.07 13.67 5.84
CA LYS A 9 -19.38 14.97 5.78
C LYS A 9 -18.56 15.26 7.04
N ARG A 10 -19.04 14.85 8.21
CA ARG A 10 -18.37 15.09 9.49
C ARG A 10 -17.18 14.18 9.72
N TRP A 11 -17.29 12.90 9.37
CA TRP A 11 -16.26 11.89 9.65
C TRP A 11 -15.38 11.55 8.45
N GLY A 12 -15.78 11.92 7.24
CA GLY A 12 -15.05 11.65 6.00
C GLY A 12 -13.57 12.02 6.07
N PRO A 13 -13.20 13.24 6.52
CA PRO A 13 -11.79 13.61 6.63
C PRO A 13 -10.99 12.72 7.60
N SER A 14 -11.57 12.42 8.77
CA SER A 14 -10.93 11.56 9.77
C SER A 14 -10.74 10.13 9.25
N LEU A 15 -11.77 9.57 8.61
CA LEU A 15 -11.69 8.25 7.98
C LEU A 15 -10.68 8.23 6.83
N GLY A 16 -10.54 9.33 6.09
CA GLY A 16 -9.50 9.48 5.06
C GLY A 16 -8.09 9.39 5.67
N ILE A 17 -7.82 10.14 6.73
CA ILE A 17 -6.52 10.11 7.43
C ILE A 17 -6.24 8.72 7.99
N TRP A 18 -7.20 8.13 8.69
CA TRP A 18 -7.05 6.78 9.25
C TRP A 18 -6.90 5.71 8.16
N GLY A 19 -7.60 5.84 7.03
CA GLY A 19 -7.46 4.96 5.88
C GLY A 19 -6.06 5.03 5.25
N ILE A 20 -5.51 6.24 5.10
CA ILE A 20 -4.13 6.43 4.65
C ILE A 20 -3.15 5.77 5.64
N GLY A 21 -3.30 6.02 6.94
CA GLY A 21 -2.44 5.46 7.96
C GLY A 21 -2.47 3.93 7.99
N ALA A 22 -3.68 3.35 8.05
CA ALA A 22 -3.88 1.90 8.06
C ALA A 22 -3.39 1.23 6.77
N GLY A 23 -3.70 1.83 5.61
CA GLY A 23 -3.22 1.34 4.31
C GLY A 23 -1.70 1.37 4.19
N THR A 24 -1.07 2.45 4.67
CA THR A 24 0.39 2.58 4.68
C THR A 24 1.03 1.53 5.60
N ALA A 25 0.47 1.34 6.81
CA ALA A 25 0.95 0.32 7.74
C ALA A 25 0.81 -1.09 7.14
N ALA A 26 -0.32 -1.40 6.51
CA ALA A 26 -0.53 -2.69 5.84
C ALA A 26 0.49 -2.91 4.72
N LEU A 27 0.71 -1.91 3.86
CA LEU A 27 1.73 -1.99 2.80
C LEU A 27 3.14 -2.15 3.38
N PHE A 28 3.46 -1.47 4.49
CA PHE A 28 4.76 -1.61 5.16
C PHE A 28 4.99 -3.04 5.64
N PHE A 29 4.06 -3.60 6.41
CA PHE A 29 4.18 -4.97 6.92
C PHE A 29 4.17 -6.02 5.81
N LEU A 30 3.37 -5.82 4.76
CA LEU A 30 3.25 -6.77 3.65
C LEU A 30 4.28 -6.56 2.53
N SER A 31 5.12 -5.53 2.61
CA SER A 31 6.10 -5.20 1.56
C SER A 31 7.10 -6.32 1.26
N VAL A 32 7.31 -7.23 2.20
CA VAL A 32 8.17 -8.42 2.06
C VAL A 32 7.52 -9.55 1.27
N THR A 33 6.20 -9.52 1.11
CA THR A 33 5.47 -10.58 0.40
C THR A 33 5.60 -10.38 -1.10
N PRO A 34 5.86 -11.45 -1.89
CA PRO A 34 6.01 -11.31 -3.34
C PRO A 34 4.76 -10.73 -4.03
N VAL A 35 3.57 -11.06 -3.51
CA VAL A 35 2.30 -10.59 -4.08
C VAL A 35 2.15 -9.07 -3.98
N VAL A 36 2.47 -8.46 -2.83
CA VAL A 36 2.38 -7.00 -2.66
C VAL A 36 3.55 -6.30 -3.34
N ARG A 37 4.77 -6.85 -3.24
CA ARG A 37 5.96 -6.29 -3.86
C ARG A 37 5.81 -6.19 -5.38
N ASN A 38 5.51 -7.31 -6.04
CA ASN A 38 5.48 -7.39 -7.50
C ASN A 38 4.15 -6.90 -8.10
N GLY A 39 3.05 -7.10 -7.37
CA GLY A 39 1.72 -6.70 -7.83
C GLY A 39 1.43 -5.21 -7.69
N LEU A 40 2.02 -4.56 -6.67
CA LEU A 40 1.71 -3.17 -6.32
C LEU A 40 2.97 -2.30 -6.21
N LEU A 41 3.90 -2.61 -5.31
CA LEU A 41 4.98 -1.67 -4.94
C LEU A 41 5.95 -1.37 -6.09
N VAL A 42 6.31 -2.36 -6.91
CA VAL A 42 7.17 -2.16 -8.10
C VAL A 42 6.51 -1.23 -9.13
N ARG A 43 5.18 -1.14 -9.15
CA ARG A 43 4.43 -0.32 -10.12
C ARG A 43 4.21 1.12 -9.66
N VAL A 44 4.61 1.47 -8.44
CA VAL A 44 4.45 2.83 -7.93
C VAL A 44 5.45 3.75 -8.64
N PRO A 45 5.00 4.85 -9.28
CA PRO A 45 5.92 5.80 -9.88
C PRO A 45 6.85 6.38 -8.81
N ILE A 46 8.09 6.72 -9.19
CA ILE A 46 9.16 7.26 -8.32
C ILE A 46 9.85 6.19 -7.46
N ILE A 47 9.11 5.34 -6.74
CA ILE A 47 9.71 4.38 -5.77
C ILE A 47 9.74 2.93 -6.26
N GLY A 48 9.13 2.59 -7.40
CA GLY A 48 9.03 1.22 -7.88
C GLY A 48 10.38 0.51 -8.04
N SER A 49 11.39 1.22 -8.52
CA SER A 49 12.75 0.69 -8.71
C SER A 49 13.44 0.28 -7.42
N TYR A 50 13.01 0.78 -6.25
CA TYR A 50 13.50 0.32 -4.94
C TYR A 50 13.02 -1.11 -4.64
N TYR A 51 11.81 -1.45 -5.09
CA TYR A 51 11.18 -2.74 -4.84
C TYR A 51 11.41 -3.77 -5.96
N GLU A 52 12.16 -3.42 -7.00
CA GLU A 52 12.57 -4.39 -8.02
C GLU A 52 13.62 -5.37 -7.46
N ASP A 53 13.47 -6.64 -7.79
CA ASP A 53 14.52 -7.64 -7.58
C ASP A 53 15.55 -7.53 -8.71
N LYS A 54 16.78 -7.14 -8.34
CA LYS A 54 17.91 -6.97 -9.28
C LYS A 54 18.87 -8.15 -9.25
N THR A 55 18.54 -9.21 -8.51
CA THR A 55 19.38 -10.39 -8.38
C THR A 55 19.40 -11.15 -9.71
N PRO A 56 20.57 -11.40 -10.31
CA PRO A 56 20.69 -12.17 -11.55
C PRO A 56 20.05 -13.56 -11.41
N PRO A 57 19.47 -14.13 -12.48
CA PRO A 57 18.92 -15.48 -12.45
C PRO A 57 19.95 -16.56 -12.07
N SER A 58 21.24 -16.34 -12.38
CA SER A 58 22.32 -17.27 -12.01
C SER A 58 22.53 -17.42 -10.51
N ASP A 59 22.17 -16.40 -9.73
CA ASP A 59 22.41 -16.36 -8.27
C ASP A 59 21.20 -16.87 -7.49
N LYS A 60 20.11 -17.19 -8.20
CA LYS A 60 18.89 -17.74 -7.62
C LYS A 60 18.99 -19.28 -7.61
N PRO A 61 18.81 -19.93 -6.46
CA PRO A 61 18.91 -21.39 -6.37
C PRO A 61 17.74 -22.14 -7.05
N PHE A 62 16.74 -21.39 -7.55
CA PHE A 62 15.55 -21.86 -8.27
C PHE A 62 14.99 -20.75 -9.15
#